data_AF-A0A8T9MUI7-F1
#
_entry.id   AF-A0A8T9MUI7-F1
#
_cell.length_a   1.000
_cell.length_b   1.000
_cell.length_c   1.000
_cell.angle_alpha   90.00
_cell.angle_beta   90.00
_cell.angle_gamma   90.00
#
_symmetry.space_group_name_H-M   'P 1'
#
loop_
_entity.id
_entity.type
_entity.pdbx_description
1 polymer ?
#
loop_
_entity_poly.entity_id
_entity_poly.type
_entity_poly.pdbx_seq_one_letter_code
_entity_poly.pdbx_strand_id
1 'polypeptide(L)'
;MLNDIQFFQQANLMQLLVVYANAKPTNGGFVVVSNYRSSKYATIQLASNIYSQNNQLLSNYFGLPFMLNDNNHELFIQSSFTTFNFFEKIYRQIDNLKNTISADNFLNILLICFFGLRGSIDIKGSYYTTDLLDSVIVHNPDYISRLQTWLAAINININDRHQQPQYIQGVSLRNTQFRVPLRFIFNQIGSEIQYINLYKYNILISNQTKF
;
A
#
# COMPACT_ATOMS: atom_id res chain seq x y z
N MET A 1 11.83 7.92 -13.57
CA MET A 1 10.70 8.87 -13.68
C MET A 1 9.76 8.33 -14.76
N LEU A 2 8.48 8.15 -14.46
CA LEU A 2 7.48 7.71 -15.44
C LEU A 2 6.62 8.90 -15.87
N ASN A 3 6.23 8.97 -17.14
CA ASN A 3 5.19 9.87 -17.62
C ASN A 3 3.82 9.16 -17.53
N ASP A 4 2.75 9.89 -17.18
CA ASP A 4 1.41 9.32 -17.05
C ASP A 4 0.87 8.67 -18.33
N ILE A 5 1.15 9.22 -19.52
CA ILE A 5 0.77 8.62 -20.82
C ILE A 5 1.40 7.24 -20.95
N GLN A 6 2.71 7.12 -20.71
CA GLN A 6 3.43 5.85 -20.79
C GLN A 6 2.92 4.86 -19.74
N PHE A 7 2.71 5.33 -18.50
CA PHE A 7 2.18 4.52 -17.43
C PHE A 7 0.80 3.94 -17.80
N PHE A 8 -0.17 4.78 -18.19
CA PHE A 8 -1.52 4.30 -18.49
C PHE A 8 -1.64 3.44 -19.76
N GLN A 9 -0.67 3.49 -20.67
CA GLN A 9 -0.63 2.64 -21.87
C GLN A 9 -0.07 1.24 -21.59
N GLN A 10 0.79 1.11 -20.59
CA GLN A 10 1.58 -0.12 -20.35
C GLN A 10 1.27 -0.79 -19.00
N ALA A 11 0.65 -0.06 -18.06
CA ALA A 11 0.46 -0.54 -16.71
C ALA A 11 -0.43 -1.78 -16.66
N ASN A 12 0.08 -2.84 -16.04
CA ASN A 12 -0.72 -4.00 -15.70
C ASN A 12 -1.52 -3.76 -14.40
N LEU A 13 -2.39 -4.72 -14.05
CA LEU A 13 -3.25 -4.65 -12.88
C LEU A 13 -2.48 -4.40 -11.56
N MET A 14 -1.33 -5.06 -11.37
CA MET A 14 -0.52 -4.92 -10.16
C MET A 14 0.11 -3.51 -10.08
N GLN A 15 0.57 -2.99 -11.21
CA GLN A 15 1.13 -1.63 -11.31
C GLN A 15 0.07 -0.55 -11.06
N LEU A 16 -1.14 -0.76 -11.56
CA LEU A 16 -2.28 0.14 -11.28
C LEU A 16 -2.67 0.09 -9.80
N LEU A 17 -2.78 -1.11 -9.22
CA LEU A 17 -3.16 -1.27 -7.81
C LEU A 17 -2.11 -0.72 -6.84
N VAL A 18 -0.81 -0.89 -7.11
CA VAL A 18 0.23 -0.35 -6.22
C VAL A 18 0.22 1.18 -6.23
N VAL A 19 -0.04 1.80 -7.39
CA VAL A 19 -0.19 3.26 -7.50
C VAL A 19 -1.50 3.72 -6.85
N TYR A 20 -2.61 3.04 -7.10
CA TYR A 20 -3.90 3.32 -6.44
C TYR A 20 -3.77 3.31 -4.92
N ALA A 21 -3.14 2.26 -4.38
CA ALA A 21 -2.99 2.11 -2.95
C ALA A 21 -2.07 3.17 -2.35
N ASN A 22 -0.95 3.51 -3.00
CA ASN A 22 0.16 4.17 -2.31
C ASN A 22 0.54 5.55 -2.83
N ALA A 23 -0.02 6.02 -3.96
CA ALA A 23 0.32 7.32 -4.51
C ALA A 23 -0.31 8.47 -3.71
N LYS A 24 0.39 9.60 -3.66
CA LYS A 24 -0.12 10.90 -3.19
C LYS A 24 0.20 11.99 -4.21
N PRO A 25 -0.63 13.05 -4.29
CA PRO A 25 -0.31 14.21 -5.13
C PRO A 25 0.98 14.90 -4.63
N THR A 26 1.72 15.47 -5.57
CA THR A 26 2.93 16.28 -5.34
C THR A 26 3.05 17.35 -6.45
N ASN A 27 4.05 18.22 -6.35
CA ASN A 27 4.33 19.20 -7.40
C ASN A 27 4.71 18.46 -8.70
N GLY A 28 3.90 18.65 -9.75
CA GLY A 28 4.15 18.07 -11.08
C GLY A 28 3.69 16.63 -11.29
N GLY A 29 2.92 16.05 -10.35
CA GLY A 29 2.32 14.74 -10.56
C GLY A 29 2.00 13.99 -9.26
N PHE A 30 2.35 12.70 -9.24
CA PHE A 30 2.04 11.79 -8.14
C PHE A 30 3.29 11.02 -7.73
N VAL A 31 3.43 10.76 -6.43
CA VAL A 31 4.52 9.98 -5.88
C VAL A 31 4.00 8.83 -5.05
N VAL A 32 4.47 7.63 -5.35
CA VAL A 32 4.35 6.48 -4.45
C VAL A 32 5.54 6.49 -3.51
N VAL A 33 5.28 6.45 -2.20
CA VAL A 33 6.33 6.39 -1.18
C VAL A 33 6.12 5.18 -0.29
N SER A 34 7.14 4.34 -0.17
CA SER A 34 7.23 3.34 0.89
C SER A 34 8.32 3.76 1.87
N ASN A 35 7.94 3.87 3.14
CA ASN A 35 8.87 3.98 4.24
C ASN A 35 8.42 3.11 5.40
N TYR A 36 9.36 2.71 6.24
CA TYR A 36 9.08 1.91 7.42
C TYR A 36 10.15 2.18 8.47
N ARG A 37 9.75 2.06 9.74
CA ARG A 37 10.60 2.36 10.90
C ARG A 37 11.05 1.06 11.55
N SER A 38 12.12 1.16 12.33
CA SER A 38 12.57 0.07 13.19
C SER A 38 11.45 -0.40 14.11
N SER A 39 11.23 -1.71 14.13
CA SER A 39 10.27 -2.39 14.98
C SER A 39 10.99 -3.09 16.13
N LYS A 40 10.43 -3.02 17.34
CA LYS A 40 10.89 -3.81 18.49
C LYS A 40 10.72 -5.32 18.30
N TYR A 41 9.96 -5.73 17.28
CA TYR A 41 9.70 -7.14 16.94
C TYR A 41 10.62 -7.66 15.82
N ALA A 42 11.53 -6.82 15.31
CA ALA A 42 12.46 -7.21 14.27
C ALA A 42 13.63 -7.99 14.84
N THR A 43 14.04 -9.03 14.12
CA THR A 43 15.23 -9.84 14.41
C THR A 43 16.48 -9.34 13.70
N ILE A 44 16.30 -8.46 12.72
CA ILE A 44 17.39 -7.81 11.97
C ILE A 44 17.33 -6.29 12.18
N GLN A 45 18.48 -5.64 12.15
CA GLN A 45 18.55 -4.18 12.19
C GLN A 45 18.19 -3.59 10.83
N LEU A 46 17.44 -2.48 10.86
CA LEU A 46 17.13 -1.72 9.66
C LEU A 46 18.31 -0.81 9.29
N ALA A 47 19.16 -1.29 8.39
CA ALA A 47 20.39 -0.62 7.93
C ALA A 47 20.33 -0.27 6.44
N SER A 48 21.27 0.55 5.95
CA SER A 48 21.32 1.07 4.58
C SER A 48 21.34 -0.03 3.50
N ASN A 49 22.02 -1.15 3.76
CA ASN A 49 22.03 -2.31 2.88
C ASN A 49 20.64 -2.97 2.74
N ILE A 50 19.86 -3.02 3.83
CA ILE A 50 18.49 -3.54 3.80
C ILE A 50 17.58 -2.64 2.98
N TYR A 51 17.69 -1.32 3.11
CA TYR A 51 16.95 -0.39 2.26
C TYR A 51 17.34 -0.55 0.78
N SER A 52 18.64 -0.63 0.47
CA SER A 52 19.11 -0.81 -0.90
C SER A 52 18.58 -2.10 -1.53
N GLN A 53 18.64 -3.20 -0.78
CA GLN A 53 18.13 -4.51 -1.22
C GLN A 53 16.60 -4.49 -1.39
N ASN A 54 15.87 -3.93 -0.43
CA ASN A 54 14.41 -3.81 -0.55
C ASN A 54 14.00 -2.92 -1.72
N ASN A 55 14.75 -1.86 -2.06
CA ASN A 55 14.45 -1.05 -3.24
C ASN A 55 14.57 -1.87 -4.54
N GLN A 56 15.59 -2.73 -4.65
CA GLN A 56 15.76 -3.63 -5.79
C GLN A 56 14.64 -4.67 -5.87
N LEU A 57 14.34 -5.33 -4.75
CA LEU A 57 13.26 -6.32 -4.65
C LEU A 57 11.92 -5.72 -5.07
N LEU A 58 11.56 -4.58 -4.47
CA LEU A 58 10.33 -3.86 -4.75
C LEU A 58 10.26 -3.40 -6.22
N SER A 59 11.36 -2.89 -6.79
CA SER A 59 11.39 -2.48 -8.21
C SER A 59 11.17 -3.68 -9.14
N ASN A 60 11.84 -4.80 -8.86
CA ASN A 60 11.74 -6.02 -9.64
C ASN A 60 10.35 -6.65 -9.55
N TYR A 61 9.78 -6.71 -8.33
CA TYR A 61 8.49 -7.34 -8.09
C TYR A 61 7.35 -6.61 -8.81
N PHE A 62 7.32 -5.28 -8.74
CA PHE A 62 6.27 -4.49 -9.40
C PHE A 62 6.61 -4.13 -10.86
N GLY A 63 7.84 -4.38 -11.31
CA GLY A 63 8.33 -3.92 -12.60
C GLY A 63 8.25 -2.39 -12.75
N LEU A 64 8.48 -1.66 -11.66
CA LEU A 64 8.40 -0.19 -11.62
C LEU A 64 9.74 0.39 -11.15
N PRO A 65 10.19 1.53 -11.71
CA PRO A 65 11.50 2.09 -11.44
C PRO A 65 11.51 2.88 -10.13
N PHE A 66 11.41 2.19 -8.99
CA PHE A 66 11.54 2.81 -7.67
C PHE A 66 12.99 3.22 -7.40
N MET A 67 13.16 4.38 -6.80
CA MET A 67 14.44 4.95 -6.42
C MET A 67 14.53 5.04 -4.91
N LEU A 68 15.70 4.73 -4.35
CA LEU A 68 15.96 4.96 -2.94
C LEU A 68 16.40 6.41 -2.74
N ASN A 69 15.64 7.15 -1.94
CA ASN A 69 15.95 8.51 -1.51
C ASN A 69 16.04 8.52 0.03
N ASP A 70 17.26 8.54 0.56
CA ASP A 70 17.59 8.22 1.95
C ASP A 70 17.01 6.85 2.37
N ASN A 71 15.94 6.86 3.16
CA ASN A 71 15.25 5.67 3.67
C ASN A 71 13.86 5.47 3.02
N ASN A 72 13.55 6.24 1.98
CA ASN A 72 12.27 6.20 1.28
C ASN A 72 12.43 5.53 -0.09
N HIS A 73 11.57 4.57 -0.40
CA HIS A 73 11.43 4.04 -1.76
C HIS A 73 10.40 4.86 -2.50
N GLU A 74 10.82 5.53 -3.56
CA GLU A 74 10.02 6.53 -4.26
C GLU A 74 9.83 6.17 -5.73
N LEU A 75 8.59 6.24 -6.20
CA LEU A 75 8.27 6.21 -7.62
C LEU A 75 7.50 7.48 -7.96
N PHE A 76 8.07 8.27 -8.87
CA PHE A 76 7.43 9.48 -9.37
C PHE A 76 6.78 9.25 -10.74
N ILE A 77 5.52 9.66 -10.84
CA ILE A 77 4.71 9.67 -12.06
C ILE A 77 4.40 11.13 -12.39
N GLN A 78 5.05 11.66 -13.42
CA GLN A 78 4.79 12.99 -13.93
C GLN A 78 3.40 13.01 -14.55
N SER A 79 2.57 13.95 -14.11
CA SER A 79 1.20 14.07 -14.60
C SER A 79 0.67 15.48 -14.45
N SER A 80 -0.16 15.91 -15.39
CA SER A 80 -0.95 17.15 -15.28
C SER A 80 -2.38 16.88 -14.80
N PHE A 81 -2.74 15.65 -14.44
CA PHE A 81 -4.06 15.34 -13.92
C PHE A 81 -4.28 15.94 -12.53
N THR A 82 -5.51 16.35 -12.27
CA THR A 82 -5.98 16.56 -10.89
C THR A 82 -5.98 15.23 -10.14
N THR A 83 -5.91 15.28 -8.80
CA THR A 83 -6.01 14.08 -7.95
C THR A 83 -7.24 13.25 -8.30
N PHE A 84 -8.41 13.87 -8.43
CA PHE A 84 -9.63 13.17 -8.83
C PHE A 84 -9.46 12.44 -10.17
N ASN A 85 -9.07 13.15 -11.24
CA ASN A 85 -8.97 12.57 -12.58
C ASN A 85 -7.93 11.45 -12.67
N PHE A 86 -6.81 11.57 -11.96
CA PHE A 86 -5.77 10.55 -11.92
C PHE A 86 -6.28 9.25 -11.30
N PHE A 87 -6.88 9.34 -10.10
CA PHE A 87 -7.39 8.17 -9.40
C PHE A 87 -8.65 7.57 -10.04
N GLU A 88 -9.52 8.39 -10.65
CA GLU A 88 -10.63 7.90 -11.46
C GLU A 88 -10.15 7.06 -12.65
N LYS A 89 -9.11 7.53 -13.35
CA LYS A 89 -8.54 6.82 -14.49
C LYS A 89 -7.91 5.49 -14.07
N ILE A 90 -7.17 5.48 -12.96
CA ILE A 90 -6.62 4.24 -12.39
C ILE A 90 -7.74 3.28 -12.00
N TYR A 91 -8.74 3.74 -11.27
CA TYR A 91 -9.87 2.92 -10.83
C TYR A 91 -10.57 2.23 -12.00
N ARG A 92 -10.89 2.98 -13.07
CA ARG A 92 -11.57 2.40 -14.26
C ARG A 92 -10.74 1.31 -14.93
N GLN A 93 -9.42 1.49 -15.03
CA GLN A 93 -8.55 0.46 -15.60
C GLN A 93 -8.47 -0.78 -14.70
N ILE A 94 -8.38 -0.60 -13.37
CA ILE A 94 -8.43 -1.72 -12.42
C ILE A 94 -9.76 -2.46 -12.56
N ASP A 95 -10.88 -1.75 -12.60
CA ASP A 95 -12.21 -2.36 -12.67
C ASP A 95 -12.45 -3.16 -13.96
N ASN A 96 -11.85 -2.72 -15.07
CA ASN A 96 -11.84 -3.48 -16.32
C ASN A 96 -10.95 -4.74 -16.22
N LEU A 97 -9.76 -4.61 -15.63
CA LEU A 97 -8.77 -5.69 -15.58
C LEU A 97 -9.06 -6.74 -14.51
N LYS A 98 -9.72 -6.38 -13.40
CA LYS A 98 -9.97 -7.32 -12.29
C LYS A 98 -10.78 -8.55 -12.72
N ASN A 99 -11.66 -8.39 -13.71
CA ASN A 99 -12.51 -9.47 -14.21
C ASN A 99 -11.76 -10.47 -15.12
N THR A 100 -10.48 -10.20 -15.43
CA THR A 100 -9.63 -11.09 -16.23
C THR A 100 -8.90 -12.15 -15.38
N ILE A 101 -9.04 -12.09 -14.05
CA ILE A 101 -8.42 -13.00 -13.09
C ILE A 101 -9.46 -13.51 -12.08
N SER A 102 -9.11 -14.57 -11.32
CA SER A 102 -9.98 -15.05 -10.25
C SER A 102 -10.09 -14.04 -9.11
N ALA A 103 -11.20 -14.10 -8.36
CA ALA A 103 -11.41 -13.26 -7.18
C ALA A 103 -10.29 -13.44 -6.13
N ASP A 104 -9.83 -14.67 -5.92
CA ASP A 104 -8.72 -14.98 -5.00
C ASP A 104 -7.40 -14.35 -5.45
N ASN A 105 -7.08 -14.44 -6.75
CA ASN A 105 -5.88 -13.80 -7.30
C ASN A 105 -5.97 -12.27 -7.18
N PHE A 106 -7.15 -11.69 -7.46
CA PHE A 106 -7.36 -10.26 -7.31
C PHE A 106 -7.19 -9.82 -5.86
N LEU A 107 -7.75 -10.58 -4.92
CA LEU A 107 -7.60 -10.33 -3.49
C LEU A 107 -6.11 -10.36 -3.09
N ASN A 108 -5.35 -11.37 -3.50
CA ASN A 108 -3.93 -11.47 -3.16
C ASN A 108 -3.12 -10.29 -3.71
N ILE A 109 -3.35 -9.91 -4.98
CA ILE A 109 -2.70 -8.73 -5.58
C ILE A 109 -3.06 -7.45 -4.81
N LEU A 110 -4.34 -7.27 -4.48
CA LEU A 110 -4.81 -6.11 -3.73
C LEU A 110 -4.14 -6.04 -2.35
N LEU A 111 -4.10 -7.14 -1.60
CA LEU A 111 -3.45 -7.20 -0.30
C LEU A 111 -1.95 -6.90 -0.41
N ILE A 112 -1.26 -7.47 -1.40
CA ILE A 112 0.15 -7.17 -1.66
C ILE A 112 0.37 -5.67 -1.94
N CYS A 113 -0.46 -5.08 -2.79
CA CYS A 113 -0.32 -3.67 -3.18
C CYS A 113 -0.58 -2.72 -2.00
N PHE A 114 -1.54 -3.03 -1.12
CA PHE A 114 -1.85 -2.20 0.05
C PHE A 114 -0.86 -2.40 1.21
N PHE A 115 -0.45 -3.64 1.49
CA PHE A 115 0.32 -3.96 2.71
C PHE A 115 1.82 -4.16 2.47
N GLY A 116 2.21 -4.67 1.29
CA GLY A 116 3.61 -4.99 0.96
C GLY A 116 4.55 -3.80 1.07
N LEU A 117 4.11 -2.62 0.60
CA LEU A 117 4.92 -1.40 0.62
C LEU A 117 4.92 -0.71 1.99
N ARG A 118 3.76 -0.21 2.42
CA ARG A 118 3.65 0.70 3.58
C ARG A 118 2.89 0.12 4.77
N GLY A 119 2.40 -1.10 4.67
CA GLY A 119 1.67 -1.72 5.77
C GLY A 119 2.49 -1.72 7.06
N SER A 120 1.83 -1.54 8.18
CA SER A 120 2.39 -1.66 9.53
C SER A 120 1.84 -2.89 10.23
N ILE A 121 2.74 -3.71 10.77
CA ILE A 121 2.42 -4.95 11.50
C ILE A 121 2.13 -4.59 12.96
N ASP A 122 0.87 -4.64 13.36
CA ASP A 122 0.43 -4.46 14.75
C ASP A 122 0.15 -5.82 15.40
N ILE A 123 1.20 -6.39 15.99
CA ILE A 123 1.12 -7.69 16.68
C ILE A 123 0.22 -7.62 17.91
N LYS A 124 0.19 -6.49 18.63
CA LYS A 124 -0.64 -6.37 19.84
C LYS A 124 -2.12 -6.31 19.49
N GLY A 125 -2.46 -5.58 18.42
CA GLY A 125 -3.81 -5.49 17.90
C GLY A 125 -4.24 -6.69 17.06
N SER A 126 -3.33 -7.62 16.73
CA SER A 126 -3.54 -8.69 15.74
C SER A 126 -4.02 -8.19 14.37
N TYR A 127 -3.50 -7.04 13.93
CA TYR A 127 -3.83 -6.45 12.63
C TYR A 127 -2.59 -6.16 11.80
N TYR A 128 -2.72 -6.31 10.48
CA TYR A 128 -1.89 -5.59 9.53
C TYR A 128 -2.67 -4.36 9.09
N THR A 129 -2.06 -3.18 9.20
CA THR A 129 -2.73 -1.90 9.00
C THR A 129 -2.06 -1.10 7.90
N THR A 130 -2.82 -0.37 7.10
CA THR A 130 -2.30 0.66 6.21
C THR A 130 -3.17 1.90 6.36
N ASP A 131 -2.53 3.06 6.43
CA ASP A 131 -3.26 4.33 6.35
C ASP A 131 -3.82 4.47 4.93
N LEU A 132 -5.03 5.01 4.80
CA LEU A 132 -5.59 5.49 3.55
C LEU A 132 -5.29 6.99 3.47
N LEU A 133 -4.79 7.50 2.35
CA LEU A 133 -4.25 8.85 2.30
C LEU A 133 -5.37 9.90 2.22
N ASP A 134 -5.48 10.78 3.21
CA ASP A 134 -6.50 11.85 3.20
C ASP A 134 -6.30 12.81 2.01
N SER A 135 -5.05 13.01 1.57
CA SER A 135 -4.70 13.74 0.35
C SER A 135 -5.25 13.12 -0.94
N VAL A 136 -5.79 11.89 -0.87
CA VAL A 136 -6.50 11.22 -1.95
C VAL A 136 -7.99 11.16 -1.64
N ILE A 137 -8.38 10.68 -0.45
CA ILE A 137 -9.78 10.47 -0.07
C ILE A 137 -10.60 11.77 -0.14
N VAL A 138 -10.05 12.88 0.34
CA VAL A 138 -10.74 14.19 0.32
C VAL A 138 -11.08 14.64 -1.11
N HIS A 139 -10.27 14.23 -2.08
CA HIS A 139 -10.46 14.56 -3.50
C HIS A 139 -11.10 13.44 -4.32
N ASN A 140 -11.36 12.28 -3.71
CA ASN A 140 -12.01 11.13 -4.35
C ASN A 140 -12.98 10.46 -3.35
N PRO A 141 -14.21 10.96 -3.22
CA PRO A 141 -15.14 10.54 -2.17
C PRO A 141 -15.56 9.06 -2.28
N ASP A 142 -15.52 8.48 -3.47
CA ASP A 142 -15.87 7.06 -3.69
C ASP A 142 -14.71 6.10 -3.38
N TYR A 143 -13.52 6.61 -3.04
CA TYR A 143 -12.33 5.76 -2.86
C TYR A 143 -12.57 4.63 -1.86
N ILE A 144 -13.15 4.95 -0.70
CA ILE A 144 -13.40 3.97 0.36
C ILE A 144 -14.50 2.99 -0.06
N SER A 145 -15.61 3.46 -0.63
CA SER A 145 -16.73 2.58 -1.03
C SER A 145 -16.34 1.61 -2.16
N ARG A 146 -15.50 2.06 -3.09
CA ARG A 146 -14.92 1.21 -4.14
C ARG A 146 -14.00 0.14 -3.55
N LEU A 147 -13.12 0.52 -2.61
CA LEU A 147 -12.27 -0.43 -1.90
C LEU A 147 -13.10 -1.46 -1.12
N GLN A 148 -14.17 -1.02 -0.43
CA GLN A 148 -15.09 -1.91 0.27
C GLN A 148 -15.78 -2.88 -0.71
N THR A 149 -16.14 -2.42 -1.90
CA THR A 149 -16.74 -3.27 -2.95
C THR A 149 -15.77 -4.35 -3.42
N TRP A 150 -14.51 -4.00 -3.67
CA TRP A 150 -13.46 -4.95 -4.04
C TRP A 150 -13.16 -5.97 -2.95
N LEU A 151 -13.43 -5.62 -1.69
CA LEU A 151 -13.10 -6.42 -0.52
C LEU A 151 -14.32 -7.01 0.17
N ALA A 152 -15.50 -7.02 -0.46
CA ALA A 152 -16.74 -7.47 0.15
C ALA A 152 -16.69 -8.92 0.67
N ALA A 153 -15.79 -9.75 0.12
CA ALA A 153 -15.58 -11.13 0.53
C ALA A 153 -14.75 -11.28 1.82
N ILE A 154 -14.08 -10.23 2.30
CA ILE A 154 -13.28 -10.26 3.52
C ILE A 154 -13.83 -9.30 4.57
N ASN A 155 -13.76 -9.71 5.85
CA ASN A 155 -14.18 -8.87 6.97
C ASN A 155 -13.16 -7.75 7.21
N ILE A 156 -13.26 -6.67 6.43
CA ILE A 156 -12.40 -5.50 6.53
C ILE A 156 -12.78 -4.62 7.73
N ASN A 157 -11.77 -4.09 8.41
CA ASN A 157 -11.97 -3.05 9.40
C ASN A 157 -11.44 -1.72 8.84
N ILE A 158 -12.36 -0.86 8.41
CA ILE A 158 -12.07 0.53 8.10
C ILE A 158 -12.21 1.33 9.39
N ASN A 159 -11.08 1.61 10.02
CA ASN A 159 -11.02 2.37 11.25
C ASN A 159 -10.89 3.85 10.92
N ASP A 160 -12.03 4.54 10.80
CA ASP A 160 -12.10 5.99 10.64
C ASP A 160 -11.57 6.69 11.89
N ARG A 161 -10.45 7.40 11.73
CA ARG A 161 -9.76 8.08 12.82
C ARG A 161 -10.34 9.49 13.06
N HIS A 162 -11.05 10.07 12.09
CA HIS A 162 -11.61 11.42 12.17
C HIS A 162 -12.68 11.54 13.25
N GLN A 163 -13.39 10.45 13.53
CA GLN A 163 -14.45 10.39 14.55
C GLN A 163 -13.90 10.21 15.97
N GLN A 164 -12.60 10.01 16.14
CA GLN A 164 -12.01 9.71 17.44
C GLN A 164 -11.70 10.99 18.22
N PRO A 165 -11.88 11.01 19.56
CA PRO A 165 -11.68 12.21 20.37
C PRO A 165 -10.32 12.88 20.16
N GLN A 166 -9.27 12.08 19.96
CA GLN A 166 -7.90 12.58 19.72
C GLN A 166 -7.79 13.39 18.42
N TYR A 167 -8.56 13.04 17.39
CA TYR A 167 -8.59 13.76 16.13
C TYR A 167 -9.42 15.04 16.27
N ILE A 168 -10.61 14.93 16.86
CA ILE A 168 -11.52 16.06 17.10
C ILE A 168 -10.86 17.15 17.96
N GLN A 169 -10.07 16.73 18.95
CA GLN A 169 -9.35 17.63 19.86
C GLN A 169 -8.00 18.12 19.29
N GLY A 170 -7.64 17.75 18.06
CA GLY A 170 -6.39 18.16 17.41
C GLY A 170 -5.11 17.56 18.00
N VAL A 171 -5.23 16.59 18.92
CA VAL A 171 -4.10 15.95 19.61
C VAL A 171 -3.37 14.98 18.69
N SER A 172 -4.09 14.27 17.82
CA SER A 172 -3.52 13.32 16.88
C SER A 172 -4.34 13.25 15.59
N LEU A 173 -3.85 13.93 14.56
CA LEU A 173 -4.43 13.95 13.22
C LEU A 173 -3.88 12.78 12.42
N ARG A 174 -4.52 11.61 12.57
CA ARG A 174 -4.17 10.39 11.83
C ARG A 174 -5.22 10.11 10.78
N ASN A 175 -4.76 9.69 9.62
CA ASN A 175 -5.62 9.22 8.55
C ASN A 175 -6.47 8.01 8.97
N THR A 176 -7.56 7.78 8.24
CA THR A 176 -8.33 6.54 8.27
C THR A 176 -7.44 5.33 7.98
N GLN A 177 -7.65 4.22 8.69
CA GLN A 177 -6.84 3.02 8.51
C GLN A 177 -7.65 1.88 7.91
N PHE A 178 -7.09 1.22 6.91
CA PHE A 178 -7.53 -0.08 6.44
C PHE A 178 -6.77 -1.17 7.23
N ARG A 179 -7.52 -1.99 7.95
CA ARG A 179 -6.98 -3.05 8.84
C ARG A 179 -7.53 -4.40 8.44
N VAL A 180 -6.64 -5.39 8.39
CA VAL A 180 -6.97 -6.80 8.10
C VAL A 180 -6.36 -7.68 9.19
N PRO A 181 -7.03 -8.76 9.64
CA PRO A 181 -6.47 -9.66 10.65
C PRO A 181 -5.07 -10.16 10.25
N LEU A 182 -4.12 -10.07 11.18
CA LEU A 182 -2.71 -10.37 10.90
C LEU A 182 -2.50 -11.83 10.49
N ARG A 183 -3.20 -12.77 11.14
CA ARG A 183 -3.22 -14.19 10.76
C ARG A 183 -3.68 -14.41 9.33
N PHE A 184 -4.70 -13.67 8.89
CA PHE A 184 -5.23 -13.79 7.53
C PHE A 184 -4.20 -13.29 6.50
N ILE A 185 -3.62 -12.12 6.70
CA ILE A 185 -2.57 -11.60 5.81
C ILE A 185 -1.37 -12.55 5.74
N PHE A 186 -0.93 -13.06 6.89
CA PHE A 186 0.18 -14.00 6.95
C PHE A 186 -0.08 -15.26 6.11
N ASN A 187 -1.28 -15.84 6.23
CA ASN A 187 -1.65 -17.05 5.49
C ASN A 187 -1.79 -16.79 3.99
N GLN A 188 -2.28 -15.62 3.59
CA GLN A 188 -2.53 -15.30 2.17
C GLN A 188 -1.27 -14.87 1.43
N ILE A 189 -0.53 -13.91 1.99
CA ILE A 189 0.55 -13.21 1.27
C ILE A 189 1.86 -13.13 2.07
N GLY A 190 1.93 -13.79 3.24
CA GLY A 190 3.08 -13.68 4.14
C GLY A 190 4.40 -14.14 3.52
N SER A 191 4.36 -15.19 2.70
CA SER A 191 5.53 -15.69 1.96
C SER A 191 5.94 -14.76 0.83
N GLU A 192 4.98 -14.12 0.14
CA GLU A 192 5.23 -13.23 -0.99
C GLU A 192 5.94 -11.93 -0.58
N ILE A 193 5.71 -11.46 0.65
CA ILE A 193 6.35 -10.24 1.18
C ILE A 193 7.88 -10.30 1.13
N GLN A 194 8.49 -11.50 1.16
CA GLN A 194 9.95 -11.65 1.05
C GLN A 194 10.53 -11.08 -0.26
N TYR A 195 9.73 -11.08 -1.34
CA TYR A 195 10.14 -10.57 -2.65
C TYR A 195 9.96 -9.05 -2.80
N ILE A 196 9.46 -8.38 -1.76
CA ILE A 196 9.19 -6.94 -1.75
C ILE A 196 9.98 -6.26 -0.62
N ASN A 197 9.92 -6.83 0.59
CA ASN A 197 10.44 -6.23 1.80
C ASN A 197 10.90 -7.31 2.79
N LEU A 198 12.20 -7.62 2.76
CA LEU A 198 12.82 -8.61 3.63
C LEU A 198 12.67 -8.25 5.11
N TYR A 199 12.71 -6.96 5.44
CA TYR A 199 12.58 -6.50 6.82
C TYR A 199 11.22 -6.88 7.42
N LYS A 200 10.14 -6.59 6.69
CA LYS A 200 8.78 -6.94 7.10
C LYS A 200 8.55 -8.44 7.09
N TYR A 201 9.08 -9.14 6.09
CA TYR A 201 9.03 -10.61 6.04
C TYR A 201 9.64 -11.25 7.29
N ASN A 202 10.82 -10.79 7.70
CA ASN A 202 11.49 -11.29 8.91
C ASN A 202 10.67 -11.03 10.19
N ILE A 203 10.04 -9.86 10.31
CA ILE A 203 9.12 -9.59 11.43
C ILE A 203 7.96 -10.58 11.43
N LEU A 204 7.37 -10.84 10.26
CA LEU A 204 6.22 -11.75 10.14
C LEU A 204 6.57 -13.18 10.56
N ILE A 205 7.62 -13.74 9.96
CA ILE A 205 8.03 -15.13 10.24
C ILE A 205 8.48 -15.30 11.69
N SER A 206 9.25 -14.34 12.22
CA SER A 206 9.79 -14.43 13.58
C SER A 206 8.72 -14.29 14.68
N ASN A 207 7.52 -13.81 14.34
CA ASN A 207 6.44 -13.58 15.30
C ASN A 207 5.15 -14.32 14.95
N GLN A 208 5.18 -15.26 14.01
CA GLN A 208 3.98 -15.96 13.51
C GLN A 208 3.17 -16.70 14.58
N THR A 209 3.76 -17.04 15.72
CA THR A 209 3.06 -17.68 16.86
C THR A 209 2.22 -16.69 17.67
N LYS A 210 2.35 -15.38 17.43
CA LYS A 210 1.67 -14.30 18.16
C LYS A 210 0.50 -13.69 17.39
N PHE A 211 0.14 -14.21 16.21
CA PHE A 211 -0.92 -13.66 15.36
C PHE A 211 -2.29 -14.26 15.68
#